data_AF-A0A2N6CIN8-F1
#
_entry.id   AF-A0A2N6CIN8-F1
#
_cell.length_a   1.000
_cell.length_b   1.000
_cell.length_c   1.000
_cell.angle_alpha   90.00
_cell.angle_beta   90.00
_cell.angle_gamma   90.00
#
_symmetry.space_group_name_H-M   'P 1'
#
loop_
_entity.id
_entity.type
_entity.pdbx_description
1 polymer ?
#
loop_
_entity_poly.entity_id
_entity_poly.type
_entity_poly.pdbx_seq_one_letter_code
_entity_poly.pdbx_strand_id
1 'polypeptide(L)'
;MARKNLSFPSSDGHQLAAILDLPDAPARAYALFAHCFTCSKNLKAVTNIAKSLNDAGIAVLRFDFTGLGQSEGEFADTNFSSNVADLVAAASYL
;
A
#
# COMPACT_ATOMS: atom_id res chain seq x y z
N MET A 1 16.99 5.14 -1.90
CA MET A 1 15.56 4.84 -2.07
C MET A 1 14.70 6.05 -1.75
N ALA A 2 14.06 6.62 -2.77
CA ALA A 2 13.11 7.70 -2.60
C ALA A 2 11.75 7.16 -2.13
N ARG A 3 11.00 7.96 -1.37
CA ARG A 3 9.62 7.63 -0.96
C ARG A 3 8.67 8.73 -1.39
N LYS A 4 7.52 8.35 -1.92
CA LYS A 4 6.45 9.28 -2.29
C LYS A 4 5.18 8.92 -1.55
N ASN A 5 4.67 9.86 -0.75
CA ASN A 5 3.34 9.73 -0.16
C ASN A 5 2.30 9.93 -1.28
N LEU A 6 1.34 9.03 -1.34
CA LEU A 6 0.28 8.99 -2.35
C LEU A 6 -1.06 8.78 -1.67
N SER A 7 -2.13 9.11 -2.39
CA SER A 7 -3.48 8.74 -2.02
C SER A 7 -4.28 8.42 -3.28
N PHE A 8 -5.18 7.45 -3.18
CA PHE A 8 -6.05 7.01 -4.27
C PHE A 8 -7.39 6.52 -3.72
N PRO A 9 -8.47 6.58 -4.52
CA PRO A 9 -9.78 6.12 -4.08
C PRO A 9 -9.83 4.59 -3.98
N SER A 10 -10.53 4.07 -2.96
CA SER A 10 -10.98 2.68 -2.89
C SER A 10 -12.15 2.41 -3.84
N SER A 11 -12.62 1.17 -3.89
CA SER A 11 -13.83 0.81 -4.66
C SER A 11 -15.06 1.59 -4.22
N ASP A 12 -15.12 1.99 -2.96
CA ASP A 12 -16.28 2.63 -2.33
C ASP A 12 -16.07 4.16 -2.20
N GLY A 13 -15.00 4.69 -2.79
CA GLY A 13 -14.71 6.13 -2.88
C GLY A 13 -13.95 6.72 -1.69
N HIS A 14 -13.55 5.90 -0.70
CA HIS A 14 -12.71 6.35 0.40
C HIS A 14 -11.27 6.58 -0.05
N GLN A 15 -10.61 7.62 0.46
CA GLN A 15 -9.20 7.86 0.15
C GLN A 15 -8.29 6.91 0.93
N LEU A 16 -7.58 6.05 0.20
CA LEU A 16 -6.56 5.16 0.73
C LEU A 16 -5.22 5.88 0.78
N ALA A 17 -4.53 5.81 1.93
CA ALA A 17 -3.23 6.43 2.13
C ALA A 17 -2.10 5.44 1.83
N ALA A 18 -1.21 5.81 0.92
CA ALA A 18 -0.15 4.94 0.45
C ALA A 18 1.23 5.60 0.41
N ILE A 19 2.26 4.77 0.34
CA ILE A 19 3.64 5.17 0.14
C ILE A 19 4.20 4.32 -1.00
N LEU A 20 4.71 4.99 -2.03
CA LEU A 20 5.48 4.36 -3.09
C LEU A 20 6.97 4.50 -2.78
N ASP A 21 7.58 3.37 -2.49
CA ASP A 21 9.01 3.21 -2.26
C ASP A 21 9.69 2.90 -3.61
N LEU A 22 10.60 3.79 -4.05
CA LEU A 22 11.21 3.75 -5.39
C LEU A 22 12.70 3.37 -5.34
N PRO A 23 13.16 2.50 -6.26
CA PRO A 23 14.58 2.18 -6.40
C PRO A 23 15.35 3.40 -6.92
N ASP A 24 16.68 3.39 -6.72
CA ASP A 24 17.52 4.52 -7.17
C ASP A 24 17.74 4.51 -8.70
N ALA A 25 17.49 3.38 -9.36
CA ALA A 25 17.42 3.23 -10.81
C ALA A 25 15.95 3.09 -11.26
N PRO A 26 15.64 3.20 -12.57
CA PRO A 26 14.29 2.93 -13.06
C PRO A 26 13.75 1.58 -12.59
N ALA A 27 12.51 1.56 -12.10
CA ALA A 27 11.89 0.35 -11.57
C ALA A 27 11.69 -0.68 -12.69
N ARG A 28 12.15 -1.92 -12.47
CA ARG A 28 11.97 -3.03 -13.41
C ARG A 28 10.61 -3.73 -13.26
N ALA A 29 10.00 -3.58 -12.09
CA ALA A 29 8.71 -4.14 -11.71
C ALA A 29 8.16 -3.37 -10.50
N TYR A 30 6.88 -3.56 -10.24
CA TYR A 30 6.18 -3.02 -9.08
C TYR A 30 5.61 -4.17 -8.24
N ALA A 31 5.70 -4.04 -6.91
CA ALA A 31 5.08 -4.94 -5.96
C ALA A 31 4.06 -4.16 -5.12
N LEU A 32 2.88 -4.75 -4.95
CA LEU A 32 1.87 -4.28 -4.00
C LEU A 32 2.06 -5.02 -2.67
N PHE A 33 2.26 -4.28 -1.59
CA PHE A 33 2.39 -4.85 -0.25
C PHE A 33 1.09 -4.70 0.54
N ALA A 34 0.45 -5.83 0.83
CA ALA A 34 -0.69 -5.95 1.72
C ALA A 34 -0.23 -6.28 3.15
N HIS A 35 -0.55 -5.44 4.13
CA HIS A 35 -0.19 -5.70 5.52
C HIS A 35 -1.19 -6.63 6.22
N CYS A 36 -0.81 -7.12 7.41
CA CYS A 36 -1.64 -7.99 8.25
C CYS A 36 -2.88 -7.28 8.83
N PHE A 37 -3.78 -8.08 9.42
CA PHE A 37 -4.97 -7.59 10.11
C PHE A 37 -4.63 -6.59 11.22
N THR A 38 -5.28 -5.42 11.22
CA THR A 38 -5.05 -4.29 12.17
C THR A 38 -3.64 -3.69 12.18
N CYS A 39 -2.78 -4.13 11.26
CA CYS A 39 -1.46 -3.55 11.06
C CYS A 39 -1.55 -2.22 10.31
N SER A 40 -0.40 -1.63 10.00
CA SER A 40 -0.33 -0.48 9.09
C SER A 40 0.82 -0.63 8.10
N LYS A 41 0.78 0.18 7.04
CA LYS A 41 1.86 0.32 6.07
C LYS A 41 3.21 0.64 6.71
N ASN A 42 3.23 1.22 7.92
CA ASN A 42 4.43 1.72 8.59
C ASN A 42 5.17 0.70 9.49
N LEU A 43 4.76 -0.58 9.47
CA LEU A 43 5.48 -1.63 10.19
C LEU A 43 6.95 -1.72 9.74
N LYS A 44 7.87 -1.92 10.71
CA LYS A 44 9.31 -2.09 10.44
C LYS A 44 9.59 -3.25 9.48
N ALA A 45 8.86 -4.36 9.64
CA ALA A 45 8.98 -5.52 8.74
C ALA A 45 8.66 -5.13 7.29
N VAL A 46 7.60 -4.35 7.07
CA VAL A 46 7.19 -3.87 5.74
C VAL A 46 8.26 -2.96 5.14
N THR A 47 8.81 -2.05 5.94
CA THR A 47 9.88 -1.15 5.51
C THR A 47 11.15 -1.92 5.11
N ASN A 48 11.50 -2.97 5.86
CA ASN A 48 12.67 -3.81 5.56
C ASN A 48 12.46 -4.63 4.27
N ILE A 49 11.28 -5.23 4.09
CA ILE A 49 10.93 -5.96 2.87
C ILE A 49 10.94 -5.02 1.66
N ALA A 50 10.33 -3.84 1.78
CA ALA A 50 10.32 -2.84 0.72
C ALA A 50 11.75 -2.40 0.35
N LYS A 51 12.62 -2.21 1.34
CA LYS A 51 14.03 -1.91 1.09
C LYS A 51 14.71 -3.03 0.29
N SER A 52 14.57 -4.29 0.70
CA SER A 52 15.19 -5.42 -0.01
C SER A 52 14.69 -5.57 -1.46
N LEU A 53 13.40 -5.31 -1.69
CA LEU A 53 12.83 -5.30 -3.05
C LEU A 53 13.36 -4.13 -3.89
N ASN A 54 13.47 -2.93 -3.32
CA ASN A 54 14.04 -1.78 -4.00
C ASN A 54 15.53 -1.96 -4.33
N ASP A 55 16.31 -2.56 -3.43
CA ASP A 55 17.70 -2.92 -3.69
C ASP A 55 17.82 -3.94 -4.85
N ALA A 56 16.74 -4.72 -5.12
CA ALA A 56 16.61 -5.59 -6.28
C ALA A 56 15.93 -4.93 -7.51
N GLY A 57 15.74 -3.60 -7.49
CA GLY A 57 15.16 -2.82 -8.60
C GLY A 57 13.64 -2.87 -8.70
N ILE A 58 12.94 -3.36 -7.68
CA ILE A 58 11.47 -3.48 -7.64
C ILE A 58 10.89 -2.36 -6.78
N ALA A 59 10.07 -1.50 -7.37
CA ALA A 59 9.32 -0.48 -6.63
C ALA A 59 8.22 -1.14 -5.80
N VAL A 60 7.90 -0.56 -4.63
CA VAL A 60 6.92 -1.16 -3.72
C VAL A 60 5.87 -0.12 -3.34
N LEU A 61 4.61 -0.39 -3.66
CA LEU A 61 3.48 0.36 -3.13
C LEU A 61 2.97 -0.35 -1.89
N ARG A 62 2.99 0.37 -0.76
CA ARG A 62 2.35 -0.07 0.48
C ARG A 62 1.28 0.92 0.87
N PHE A 63 0.12 0.43 1.31
CA PHE A 63 -1.04 1.26 1.63
C PHE A 63 -1.70 0.75 2.91
N ASP A 64 -2.50 1.61 3.54
CA ASP A 64 -3.40 1.18 4.62
C ASP A 64 -4.77 0.82 4.00
N PHE A 65 -5.37 -0.29 4.43
CA PHE A 65 -6.75 -0.61 4.03
C PHE A 65 -7.75 0.43 4.55
N THR A 66 -8.94 0.48 3.95
CA THR A 66 -10.06 1.30 4.43
C THR A 66 -10.23 1.13 5.96
N GLY A 67 -10.41 2.24 6.66
CA GLY A 67 -10.58 2.26 8.11
C GLY A 67 -9.34 1.96 8.96
N LEU A 68 -8.17 1.76 8.33
CA LEU A 68 -6.91 1.52 9.03
C LEU A 68 -5.89 2.63 8.78
N GLY A 69 -5.04 2.86 9.79
CA GLY A 69 -3.91 3.78 9.70
C GLY A 69 -4.31 5.20 9.33
N GLN A 70 -3.96 5.62 8.11
CA GLN A 70 -4.28 6.95 7.59
C GLN A 70 -5.27 6.93 6.42
N SER A 71 -5.84 5.77 6.09
CA SER A 71 -6.90 5.66 5.10
C SER A 71 -8.23 6.07 5.71
N GLU A 72 -9.11 6.63 4.88
CA GLU A 72 -10.47 6.98 5.27
C GLU A 72 -11.36 5.74 5.49
N GLY A 73 -12.58 5.97 5.98
CA GLY A 73 -13.57 4.95 6.30
C GLY A 73 -13.49 4.46 7.74
N GLU A 74 -14.39 3.56 8.12
CA GLU A 74 -14.46 2.98 9.46
C GLU A 74 -14.14 1.48 9.39
N PHE A 75 -13.16 1.03 10.18
CA PHE A 75 -12.76 -0.38 10.19
C PHE A 75 -13.92 -1.33 10.51
N ALA A 76 -14.85 -0.89 11.34
CA ALA A 76 -16.04 -1.66 11.72
C ALA A 76 -16.95 -2.00 10.52
N ASP A 77 -16.89 -1.20 9.44
CA ASP A 77 -17.68 -1.40 8.24
C ASP A 77 -16.95 -2.24 7.18
N THR A 78 -15.70 -2.62 7.43
CA THR A 78 -14.89 -3.42 6.51
C THR A 78 -15.12 -4.92 6.66
N ASN A 79 -14.87 -5.65 5.57
CA ASN A 79 -14.92 -7.11 5.52
C ASN A 79 -13.88 -7.66 4.53
N PHE A 80 -13.82 -8.98 4.36
CA PHE A 80 -12.84 -9.58 3.45
C PHE A 80 -13.04 -9.15 1.99
N SER A 81 -14.28 -8.96 1.54
CA SER A 81 -14.56 -8.52 0.18
C SER A 81 -14.13 -7.07 -0.04
N SER A 82 -14.37 -6.17 0.92
CA SER A 82 -13.89 -4.78 0.82
C SER A 82 -12.36 -4.71 0.84
N ASN A 83 -11.70 -5.56 1.64
CA ASN A 83 -10.23 -5.63 1.64
C ASN A 83 -9.66 -6.15 0.31
N VAL A 84 -10.33 -7.11 -0.33
CA VAL A 84 -9.95 -7.56 -1.68
C VAL A 84 -10.17 -6.44 -2.71
N ALA A 85 -11.27 -5.68 -2.59
CA ALA A 85 -11.55 -4.55 -3.47
C ALA A 85 -10.49 -3.44 -3.34
N ASP A 86 -10.05 -3.16 -2.11
CA ASP A 86 -8.93 -2.24 -1.83
C ASP A 86 -7.62 -2.70 -2.51
N LEU A 87 -7.33 -4.00 -2.51
CA LEU A 87 -6.15 -4.54 -3.22
C LEU A 87 -6.25 -4.36 -4.73
N VAL A 88 -7.44 -4.58 -5.30
CA VAL A 88 -7.68 -4.38 -6.73
C VAL A 88 -7.55 -2.90 -7.08
N ALA A 89 -8.06 -1.99 -6.26
CA ALA A 89 -7.93 -0.55 -6.43
C ALA A 89 -6.44 -0.13 -6.37
N ALA A 90 -5.69 -0.63 -5.39
CA ALA A 90 -4.26 -0.37 -5.25
C ALA A 90 -3.44 -0.89 -6.44
N ALA A 91 -3.79 -2.07 -6.95
CA ALA A 91 -3.16 -2.64 -8.15
C ALA A 91 -3.50 -1.86 -9.42
N SER A 92 -4.72 -1.30 -9.51
CA SER A 92 -5.16 -0.50 -10.67
C SER A 92 -4.58 0.92 -10.67
N TYR A 93 -4.18 1.42 -9.50
CA TYR A 93 -3.54 2.73 -9.34
C TYR A 93 -2.05 2.73 -9.76
N LEU A 94 -1.40 1.56 -9.72
CA LEU A 94 -0.01 1.35 -10.17
C LEU A 94 0.13 1.38 -11.68
#